data_AF-A0A2X2BJE7-F1
#
_entry.id   AF-A0A2X2BJE7-F1
#
_cell.length_a   1.000
_cell.length_b   1.000
_cell.length_c   1.000
_cell.angle_alpha   90.00
_cell.angle_beta   90.00
_cell.angle_gamma   90.00
#
_symmetry.space_group_name_H-M   'P 1'
#
loop_
_entity.id
_entity.type
_entity.pdbx_description
1 polymer ?
#
loop_
_entity_poly.entity_id
_entity_poly.type
_entity_poly.pdbx_seq_one_letter_code
_entity_poly.pdbx_strand_id
1 'polypeptide(L)'
;MAASLVQTDVSSINKVDQYFHKPVRTQSNNLSKALEALKADTSNAAALAEYQAKLAEYNITRNAQSTSIKVVKDLAMSIIGNMR
;
A
#
# COMPACT_ATOMS: atom_id res chain seq x y z
N MET A 1 -31.30 7.14 -3.22
CA MET A 1 -30.25 7.75 -2.37
C MET A 1 -29.21 6.76 -1.88
N ALA A 2 -29.56 5.52 -1.49
CA ALA A 2 -28.57 4.51 -1.07
C ALA A 2 -27.56 4.11 -2.17
N ALA A 3 -28.02 3.96 -3.43
CA ALA A 3 -27.16 3.56 -4.54
C ALA A 3 -26.09 4.61 -4.93
N SER A 4 -26.36 5.91 -4.74
CA SER A 4 -25.39 6.96 -5.06
C SER A 4 -24.26 7.05 -4.03
N LEU A 5 -24.52 6.71 -2.77
CA LEU A 5 -23.51 6.68 -1.71
C LEU A 5 -22.53 5.52 -1.92
N VAL A 6 -23.04 4.31 -2.23
CA VAL A 6 -22.21 3.14 -2.56
C VAL A 6 -21.29 3.41 -3.76
N GLN A 7 -21.79 4.09 -4.80
CA GLN A 7 -20.98 4.47 -5.96
C GLN A 7 -19.85 5.44 -5.59
N THR A 8 -20.10 6.34 -4.63
CA THR A 8 -19.13 7.34 -4.15
C THR A 8 -18.07 6.70 -3.24
N ASP A 9 -18.43 5.70 -2.44
CA ASP A 9 -17.52 4.96 -1.57
C ASP A 9 -16.56 4.06 -2.35
N VAL A 10 -17.05 3.34 -3.37
CA VAL A 10 -16.19 2.56 -4.28
C VAL A 10 -15.23 3.47 -5.03
N SER A 11 -15.69 4.66 -5.45
CA SER A 11 -14.82 5.68 -6.04
C SER A 11 -13.74 6.16 -5.08
N SER A 12 -14.07 6.36 -3.80
CA SER A 12 -13.15 6.85 -2.78
C SER A 12 -12.09 5.82 -2.40
N ILE A 13 -12.47 4.55 -2.26
CA ILE A 13 -11.53 3.43 -2.05
C ILE A 13 -10.56 3.32 -3.25
N ASN A 14 -11.07 3.41 -4.48
CA ASN A 14 -10.23 3.37 -5.67
C ASN A 14 -9.24 4.55 -5.73
N LYS A 15 -9.63 5.75 -5.31
CA LYS A 15 -8.73 6.91 -5.23
C LYS A 15 -7.61 6.71 -4.22
N VAL A 16 -7.94 6.19 -3.03
CA VAL A 16 -6.94 5.86 -2.00
C VAL A 16 -5.99 4.79 -2.52
N ASP A 17 -6.50 3.73 -3.16
CA ASP A 17 -5.66 2.70 -3.76
C ASP A 17 -4.71 3.29 -4.82
N GLN A 18 -5.23 4.05 -5.78
CA GLN A 18 -4.45 4.69 -6.85
C GLN A 18 -3.35 5.60 -6.32
N TYR A 19 -3.58 6.32 -5.22
CA TYR A 19 -2.54 7.13 -4.57
C TYR A 19 -1.32 6.29 -4.17
N PHE A 20 -1.53 5.07 -3.69
CA PHE A 20 -0.45 4.15 -3.29
C PHE A 20 0.20 3.39 -4.46
N HIS A 21 -0.43 3.31 -5.64
CA HIS A 21 0.14 2.55 -6.78
C HIS A 21 1.55 3.00 -7.15
N LYS A 22 1.77 4.31 -7.29
CA LYS A 22 3.07 4.87 -7.68
C LYS A 22 4.18 4.58 -6.65
N PRO A 23 4.02 4.89 -5.34
CA PRO A 23 5.06 4.60 -4.36
C PRO A 23 5.28 3.09 -4.20
N VAL A 24 4.23 2.27 -4.15
CA VAL A 24 4.34 0.80 -4.04
C VAL A 24 5.10 0.21 -5.22
N ARG A 25 4.78 0.63 -6.46
CA ARG A 25 5.49 0.17 -7.65
C ARG A 25 6.95 0.61 -7.64
N THR A 26 7.22 1.84 -7.22
CA THR A 26 8.58 2.39 -7.12
C THR A 26 9.41 1.62 -6.10
N GLN A 27 8.88 1.41 -4.90
CA GLN A 27 9.53 0.65 -3.84
C GLN A 27 9.69 -0.82 -4.19
N SER A 28 8.71 -1.44 -4.87
CA SER A 28 8.83 -2.80 -5.38
C SER A 28 9.98 -2.92 -6.38
N ASN A 29 10.11 -1.97 -7.32
CA ASN A 29 11.23 -1.95 -8.26
C ASN A 29 12.57 -1.76 -7.53
N ASN A 30 12.63 -0.89 -6.53
CA ASN A 30 13.84 -0.66 -5.75
C ASN A 30 14.23 -1.89 -4.91
N LEU A 31 13.24 -2.57 -4.32
CA LEU A 31 13.42 -3.81 -3.59
C LEU A 31 13.96 -4.92 -4.52
N SER A 32 13.39 -5.06 -5.72
CA SER A 32 13.90 -6.00 -6.73
C SER A 32 15.34 -5.69 -7.13
N LYS A 33 15.68 -4.41 -7.35
CA LYS A 33 17.07 -4.01 -7.65
C LYS A 33 18.03 -4.34 -6.51
N ALA A 34 17.65 -4.05 -5.26
CA ALA A 34 18.45 -4.36 -4.09
C ALA A 34 18.62 -5.89 -3.91
N LEU A 35 17.58 -6.67 -4.23
CA LEU A 35 17.64 -8.13 -4.22
C LEU A 35 18.62 -8.65 -5.28
N GLU A 36 18.59 -8.12 -6.50
CA GLU A 36 19.54 -8.53 -7.55
C GLU A 36 20.98 -8.15 -7.20
N ALA A 37 21.20 -6.99 -6.59
CA ALA A 37 22.52 -6.60 -6.07
C ALA A 37 23.01 -7.55 -4.96
N LEU A 38 22.11 -7.92 -4.03
CA LEU A 38 22.43 -8.89 -2.98
C LEU A 38 22.70 -10.30 -3.53
N LYS A 39 22.00 -10.72 -4.60
CA LYS A 39 22.26 -12.02 -5.25
C LYS A 39 23.63 -12.05 -5.93
N ALA A 40 24.09 -10.92 -6.47
CA ALA A 40 25.39 -10.83 -7.12
C ALA A 40 26.54 -10.97 -6.11
N ASP A 41 26.36 -10.50 -4.88
CA ASP A 41 27.30 -10.69 -3.77
C ASP A 41 26.57 -10.87 -2.43
N THR A 42 26.24 -12.13 -2.12
CA THR A 42 25.44 -12.48 -0.92
C THR A 42 26.18 -12.28 0.39
N SER A 43 27.50 -12.09 0.33
CA SER A 43 28.36 -11.87 1.50
C SER A 43 28.52 -10.38 1.83
N ASN A 44 28.00 -9.49 0.98
CA ASN A 44 28.11 -8.06 1.16
C ASN A 44 27.09 -7.54 2.19
N ALA A 45 27.59 -7.21 3.38
CA ALA A 45 26.79 -6.68 4.48
C ALA A 45 26.07 -5.37 4.12
N ALA A 46 26.65 -4.52 3.26
CA ALA A 46 26.01 -3.29 2.82
C ALA A 46 24.82 -3.57 1.89
N ALA A 47 24.96 -4.52 0.95
CA ALA A 47 23.87 -4.94 0.07
C ALA A 47 22.71 -5.57 0.86
N LEU A 48 23.03 -6.35 1.91
CA LEU A 48 22.02 -6.93 2.80
C LEU A 48 21.28 -5.84 3.58
N ALA A 49 22.01 -4.88 4.16
CA ALA A 49 21.41 -3.76 4.87
C ALA A 49 20.50 -2.92 3.97
N GLU A 50 20.91 -2.67 2.73
CA GLU A 50 20.11 -1.93 1.76
C GLU A 50 18.84 -2.68 1.37
N TYR A 51 18.93 -3.99 1.08
CA TYR A 51 17.76 -4.83 0.82
C TYR A 51 16.78 -4.80 1.99
N GLN A 52 17.27 -4.95 3.23
CA GLN A 52 16.42 -4.92 4.43
C GLN A 52 15.75 -3.55 4.63
N ALA A 53 16.47 -2.45 4.39
CA ALA A 53 15.91 -1.10 4.46
C ALA A 53 14.78 -0.91 3.43
N LYS A 54 15.00 -1.33 2.17
CA LYS A 54 13.97 -1.26 1.11
C LYS A 54 12.78 -2.17 1.38
N LEU A 55 13.02 -3.35 1.96
CA LEU A 55 11.95 -4.27 2.36
C LEU A 55 11.08 -3.66 3.46
N ALA A 56 11.69 -3.06 4.48
CA ALA A 56 10.98 -2.37 5.55
C ALA A 56 10.12 -1.22 4.99
N GLU A 57 10.68 -0.39 4.12
CA GLU A 57 9.97 0.74 3.49
C GLU A 57 8.75 0.26 2.67
N TYR A 58 8.93 -0.78 1.86
CA TYR A 58 7.85 -1.40 1.09
C TYR A 58 6.74 -1.97 2.00
N ASN A 59 7.12 -2.67 3.07
CA ASN A 59 6.16 -3.25 4.02
C ASN A 59 5.36 -2.18 4.76
N ILE A 60 6.02 -1.10 5.21
CA ILE A 60 5.35 0.04 5.86
C ILE A 60 4.32 0.65 4.90
N THR A 61 4.71 0.86 3.64
CA THR A 61 3.83 1.49 2.65
C THR A 61 2.64 0.60 2.30
N ARG A 62 2.82 -0.72 2.19
CA ARG A 62 1.72 -1.67 1.97
C ARG A 62 0.79 -1.79 3.18
N ASN A 63 1.34 -1.75 4.39
CA ASN A 63 0.55 -1.73 5.62
C ASN A 63 -0.27 -0.43 5.70
N ALA A 64 0.32 0.72 5.39
CA ALA A 64 -0.38 1.99 5.31
C ALA A 64 -1.50 1.97 4.27
N GLN A 65 -1.25 1.47 3.05
CA GLN A 65 -2.26 1.32 1.99
C GLN A 65 -3.49 0.54 2.49
N SER A 66 -3.26 -0.66 3.04
CA SER A 66 -4.36 -1.52 3.51
C SER A 66 -5.12 -0.93 4.70
N THR A 67 -4.42 -0.26 5.62
CA THR A 67 -5.03 0.44 6.76
C THR A 67 -5.89 1.62 6.29
N SER A 68 -5.41 2.42 5.33
CA SER A 68 -6.18 3.53 4.76
C SER A 68 -7.45 3.05 4.05
N ILE A 69 -7.36 1.99 3.24
CA ILE A 69 -8.52 1.39 2.58
C ILE A 69 -9.54 0.89 3.61
N LYS A 70 -9.06 0.24 4.68
CA LYS A 70 -9.93 -0.23 5.77
C LYS A 70 -10.67 0.93 6.44
N VAL A 71 -9.99 2.01 6.80
CA VAL A 71 -10.61 3.17 7.45
C VAL A 71 -11.71 3.78 6.58
N VAL A 72 -11.47 3.94 5.27
CA VAL A 72 -12.48 4.46 4.34
C VAL A 72 -13.69 3.52 4.27
N LYS A 73 -13.45 2.21 4.19
CA LYS A 73 -14.52 1.21 4.18
C LYS A 73 -15.34 1.24 5.48
N ASP A 74 -14.68 1.31 6.63
CA ASP A 74 -15.35 1.31 7.93
C ASP A 74 -16.19 2.58 8.13
N LEU A 75 -15.69 3.74 7.67
CA LEU A 75 -16.45 4.99 7.66
C LEU A 75 -17.71 4.89 6.79
N ALA A 76 -17.58 4.35 5.57
CA ALA A 76 -18.71 4.12 4.68
C ALA A 76 -19.76 3.20 5.32
N MET A 77 -19.32 2.09 5.92
CA MET A 77 -20.21 1.16 6.63
C MET A 77 -20.90 1.82 7.83
N SER A 78 -20.22 2.69 8.57
CA SER A 78 -20.80 3.45 9.68
C SER A 78 -21.89 4.42 9.22
N ILE A 79 -21.64 5.16 8.12
CA ILE A 79 -22.64 6.07 7.53
C ILE A 79 -23.89 5.28 7.11
N ILE A 80 -23.72 4.18 6.38
CA ILE A 80 -24.84 3.32 5.94
C ILE A 80 -25.59 2.76 7.15
N GLY A 81 -24.87 2.31 8.18
CA GLY A 81 -25.46 1.76 9.40
C GLY A 81 -26.31 2.77 10.17
N ASN A 82 -25.89 4.04 10.21
CA ASN A 82 -26.62 5.12 10.88
C ASN A 82 -27.84 5.64 10.08
N MET A 83 -27.93 5.32 8.79
CA MET A 83 -29.05 5.67 7.91
C MET A 83 -30.13 4.57 7.84
N ARG A 84 -29.93 3.46 8.53
CA ARG A 84 -30.82 2.30 8.56
C ARG A 84 -31.71 2.31 9.80
#